data_AF-A0A2V8UQD4-F1
#
_entry.id   AF-A0A2V8UQD4-F1
#
_cell.length_a   1.000
_cell.length_b   1.000
_cell.length_c   1.000
_cell.angle_alpha   90.00
_cell.angle_beta   90.00
_cell.angle_gamma   90.00
#
_symmetry.space_group_name_H-M   'P 1'
#
loop_
_entity.id
_entity.type
_entity.pdbx_description
1 polymer ?
#
loop_
_entity_poly.entity_id
_entity_poly.type
_entity_poly.pdbx_seq_one_letter_code
_entity_poly.pdbx_strand_id
1 'polypeptide(L)'
;MWKNTPIPHPDDGGQPDGLHWQMIDEDAKYSYVCGFVEGLFQGHCFTTWGAPGIESNETCHSGAIRSFDFHWDKFLAKQTYGKFVEGLNKFYADERNSKIEIQHGLWVVMNILSGASGERLQLMVDAWRQKDGQHNESSRE
;
A
#
# COMPACT_ATOMS: atom_id res chain seq x y z
N MET A 1 -20.45 13.03 19.22
CA MET A 1 -21.42 12.34 18.35
C MET A 1 -20.70 12.12 17.02
N TRP A 2 -20.12 10.95 16.84
CA TRP A 2 -19.40 10.61 15.61
C TRP A 2 -20.44 10.48 14.50
N LYS A 3 -20.30 11.26 13.42
CA LYS A 3 -21.17 11.11 12.26
C LYS A 3 -20.75 9.81 11.58
N ASN A 4 -21.61 8.80 11.66
CA ASN A 4 -21.51 7.58 10.85
C ASN A 4 -21.81 7.92 9.39
N THR A 5 -20.93 8.67 8.74
CA THR A 5 -20.92 8.70 7.28
C THR A 5 -20.40 7.32 6.86
N PRO A 6 -21.18 6.51 6.14
CA PRO A 6 -20.65 5.27 5.58
C PRO A 6 -19.45 5.64 4.72
N ILE A 7 -18.26 5.19 5.13
CA ILE A 7 -17.11 5.18 4.23
C ILE A 7 -17.56 4.30 3.07
N PRO A 8 -17.53 4.77 1.81
CA PRO A 8 -17.85 3.92 0.67
C PRO A 8 -16.87 2.76 0.68
N HIS A 9 -17.31 1.63 1.25
CA HIS A 9 -16.63 0.37 1.10
C HIS A 9 -16.80 0.00 -0.38
N PRO A 10 -15.79 -0.59 -1.03
CA PRO A 10 -15.99 -1.17 -2.35
C PRO A 10 -16.90 -2.40 -2.18
N ASP A 11 -18.21 -2.15 -2.09
CA ASP A 11 -19.27 -3.14 -2.15
C ASP A 11 -19.34 -3.81 -3.54
N ASP A 12 -18.47 -3.37 -4.46
CA ASP A 12 -18.23 -3.81 -5.83
C ASP A 12 -17.18 -4.93 -5.94
N GLY A 13 -16.54 -5.35 -4.84
CA GLY A 13 -15.49 -6.39 -4.85
C GLY A 13 -14.11 -5.92 -5.36
N GLY A 14 -13.94 -4.62 -5.64
CA GLY A 14 -12.66 -4.01 -6.01
C GLY A 14 -11.80 -3.62 -4.81
N GLN A 15 -10.48 -3.50 -5.00
CA GLN A 15 -9.62 -2.85 -4.02
C GLN A 15 -9.79 -1.32 -4.07
N PRO A 16 -9.60 -0.60 -2.95
CA PRO A 16 -9.72 0.85 -2.94
C PRO A 16 -8.60 1.50 -3.75
N ASP A 17 -8.95 2.50 -4.56
CA ASP A 17 -8.08 3.17 -5.54
C ASP A 17 -7.90 4.66 -5.24
N GLY A 18 -7.28 5.38 -6.18
CA GLY A 18 -7.06 6.82 -6.08
C GLY A 18 -8.34 7.66 -6.00
N LEU A 19 -9.43 7.24 -6.65
CA LEU A 19 -10.73 7.91 -6.52
C LEU A 19 -11.26 7.76 -5.09
N HIS A 20 -11.20 6.54 -4.54
CA HIS A 20 -11.55 6.30 -3.15
C HIS A 20 -10.70 7.17 -2.21
N TRP A 21 -9.39 7.20 -2.42
CA TRP A 21 -8.47 8.03 -1.64
C TRP A 21 -8.84 9.52 -1.66
N GLN A 22 -9.27 10.06 -2.79
CA GLN A 22 -9.69 11.45 -2.90
C GLN A 22 -11.00 11.75 -2.16
N MET A 23 -11.89 10.76 -2.02
CA MET A 23 -13.20 10.92 -1.39
C MET A 23 -13.19 10.84 0.14
N ILE A 24 -12.23 10.12 0.72
CA ILE A 24 -12.15 9.93 2.18
C ILE A 24 -11.50 11.13 2.88
N ASP A 25 -11.88 11.35 4.13
CA ASP A 25 -11.30 12.41 4.98
C ASP A 25 -9.87 12.09 5.44
N GLU A 26 -9.21 13.06 6.07
CA GLU A 26 -7.84 12.90 6.54
C GLU A 26 -7.69 11.79 7.59
N ASP A 27 -8.65 11.64 8.50
CA ASP A 27 -8.59 10.62 9.56
C ASP A 27 -8.67 9.21 8.96
N ALA A 28 -9.52 9.00 7.96
CA ALA A 28 -9.60 7.75 7.20
C ALA A 28 -8.31 7.47 6.42
N LYS A 29 -7.68 8.49 5.82
CA LYS A 29 -6.37 8.34 5.14
C LYS A 29 -5.27 7.90 6.10
N TYR A 30 -5.19 8.54 7.28
CA TYR A 30 -4.26 8.14 8.33
C TYR A 30 -4.53 6.72 8.81
N SER A 31 -5.79 6.35 9.00
CA SER A 31 -6.19 5.01 9.41
C SER A 31 -5.78 3.95 8.38
N TYR A 32 -5.93 4.23 7.09
CA TYR A 32 -5.48 3.35 6.02
C TYR A 32 -3.96 3.12 6.07
N VAL A 33 -3.17 4.20 6.16
CA VAL A 33 -1.70 4.11 6.24
C VAL A 33 -1.27 3.35 7.50
N CYS A 34 -1.89 3.63 8.64
CA CYS A 34 -1.64 2.92 9.89
C CYS A 34 -1.91 1.41 9.71
N GLY A 35 -3.11 1.05 9.22
CA GLY A 35 -3.49 -0.34 8.97
C GLY A 35 -2.57 -1.07 8.00
N PHE A 36 -2.08 -0.37 6.96
CA PHE A 36 -1.09 -0.92 6.03
C PHE A 36 0.24 -1.26 6.74
N VAL A 37 0.77 -0.35 7.56
CA VAL A 37 2.03 -0.57 8.28
C VAL A 37 1.89 -1.65 9.35
N GLU A 38 0.81 -1.61 10.13
CA GLU A 38 0.49 -2.64 11.13
C GLU A 38 0.30 -4.01 10.47
N GLY A 39 -0.34 -4.07 9.29
CA GLY A 39 -0.50 -5.30 8.52
C GLY A 39 0.83 -5.89 8.05
N LEU A 40 1.78 -5.05 7.62
CA LEU A 40 3.14 -5.50 7.29
C LEU A 40 3.86 -6.08 8.52
N PHE A 41 3.77 -5.40 9.66
CA PHE A 41 4.36 -5.87 10.91
C PHE A 41 3.73 -7.17 11.38
N GLN A 42 2.40 -7.28 11.32
CA GLN A 42 1.67 -8.50 11.66
C GLN A 42 2.04 -9.67 10.73
N GLY A 43 2.23 -9.41 9.43
CA GLY A 43 2.76 -10.40 8.49
C GLY A 43 4.13 -10.92 8.91
N HIS A 44 5.03 -10.03 9.34
CA HIS A 44 6.33 -10.42 9.90
C HIS A 44 6.19 -11.27 11.18
N CYS A 45 5.31 -10.86 12.11
CA CYS A 45 5.02 -11.64 13.31
C CYS A 45 4.51 -13.05 12.97
N PHE A 46 3.62 -13.21 12.00
CA PHE A 46 3.16 -14.53 11.56
C PHE A 46 4.27 -15.38 10.96
N THR A 47 5.24 -14.75 10.29
CA THR A 47 6.40 -15.51 9.85
C THR A 47 7.22 -16.01 11.04
N THR A 48 7.50 -15.17 12.04
CA THR A 48 8.40 -15.50 13.18
C THR A 48 7.78 -16.39 14.25
N TRP A 49 6.49 -16.26 14.51
CA TRP A 49 5.79 -17.11 15.47
C TRP A 49 5.59 -18.53 14.95
N GLY A 50 5.58 -18.70 13.62
CA GLY A 50 5.22 -19.97 12.99
C GLY A 50 3.76 -20.35 13.22
N ALA A 51 3.34 -21.48 12.65
CA ALA A 51 2.05 -22.06 12.97
C ALA A 51 2.17 -22.92 14.23
N PRO A 52 1.19 -22.90 15.16
CA PRO A 52 1.19 -23.78 16.32
C PRO A 52 1.40 -25.25 15.93
N GLY A 53 2.46 -25.88 16.44
CA GLY A 53 2.78 -27.29 16.18
C GLY A 53 3.61 -27.56 14.92
N ILE A 54 4.11 -26.55 14.22
CA ILE A 54 5.04 -26.71 13.10
C ILE A 54 6.43 -26.20 13.50
N GLU A 55 7.45 -27.06 13.49
CA GLU A 55 8.83 -26.64 13.71
C GLU A 55 9.34 -25.82 12.50
N SER A 56 9.85 -24.62 12.78
CA SER A 56 10.29 -23.66 11.76
C SER A 56 11.75 -23.88 11.34
N ASN A 57 12.04 -25.00 10.67
CA ASN A 57 13.35 -25.27 10.08
C ASN A 57 13.40 -24.99 8.56
N GLU A 58 12.41 -24.28 8.02
CA GLU A 58 12.33 -23.95 6.60
C GLU A 58 13.15 -22.72 6.22
N THR A 59 13.99 -22.86 5.19
CA THR A 59 14.77 -21.77 4.57
C THR A 59 13.91 -20.59 4.11
N CYS A 60 12.66 -20.85 3.71
CA CYS A 60 11.65 -19.86 3.35
C CYS A 60 11.39 -18.84 4.46
N HIS A 61 11.41 -19.28 5.72
CA HIS A 61 11.18 -18.44 6.87
C HIS A 61 12.25 -17.35 7.02
N SER A 62 13.53 -17.74 6.91
CA SER A 62 14.66 -16.81 6.95
C SER A 62 14.66 -15.81 5.78
N GLY A 63 14.11 -16.19 4.62
CA GLY A 63 13.96 -15.32 3.47
C GLY A 63 12.93 -14.21 3.73
N ALA A 64 11.79 -14.56 4.31
CA ALA A 64 10.74 -13.62 4.65
C ALA A 64 11.18 -12.60 5.71
N ILE A 65 11.87 -13.04 6.78
CA ILE A 65 12.44 -12.14 7.79
C ILE A 65 13.40 -11.14 7.14
N ARG A 66 14.39 -11.61 6.37
CA ARG A 66 15.36 -10.72 5.70
C ARG A 66 14.70 -9.74 4.74
N SER A 67 13.66 -10.17 4.03
CA SER A 67 12.89 -9.30 3.15
C SER A 67 12.19 -8.22 3.96
N PHE A 68 11.52 -8.58 5.06
CA PHE A 68 10.88 -7.62 5.94
C PHE A 68 11.88 -6.60 6.49
N ASP A 69 12.98 -7.05 7.09
CA ASP A 69 13.99 -6.17 7.70
C ASP A 69 14.55 -5.17 6.68
N PHE A 70 14.89 -5.66 5.48
CA PHE A 70 15.39 -4.80 4.41
C PHE A 70 14.37 -3.72 4.00
N HIS A 71 13.11 -4.10 3.80
CA HIS A 71 12.08 -3.16 3.34
C HIS A 71 11.67 -2.20 4.47
N TRP A 72 11.60 -2.69 5.70
CA TRP A 72 11.31 -1.87 6.88
C TRP A 72 12.35 -0.77 7.05
N ASP A 73 13.64 -1.12 7.07
CA ASP A 73 14.74 -0.16 7.24
C ASP A 73 14.83 0.83 6.09
N LYS A 74 14.61 0.34 4.86
CA LYS A 74 14.73 1.17 3.66
C LYS A 74 13.59 2.16 3.51
N PHE A 75 12.35 1.75 3.79
CA PHE A 75 11.16 2.50 3.39
C PHE A 75 10.34 3.04 4.56
N LEU A 76 10.31 2.36 5.71
CA LEU A 76 9.35 2.63 6.78
C LEU A 76 9.99 3.25 8.03
N ALA A 77 11.12 2.71 8.50
CA ALA A 77 11.69 3.02 9.81
C ALA A 77 12.01 4.51 10.06
N LYS A 78 12.20 5.29 8.99
CA LYS A 78 12.57 6.71 9.04
C LYS A 78 11.44 7.66 8.67
N GLN A 79 10.25 7.14 8.38
CA GLN A 79 9.13 7.91 7.88
C GLN A 79 8.01 7.98 8.91
N THR A 80 7.32 9.12 8.95
CA THR A 80 6.08 9.26 9.73
C THR A 80 4.87 8.90 8.86
N TYR A 81 3.77 8.43 9.45
CA TYR A 81 2.54 8.15 8.71
C TYR A 81 2.04 9.35 7.89
N GLY A 82 2.18 10.57 8.42
CA GLY A 82 1.84 11.79 7.70
C GLY A 82 2.62 12.02 6.41
N LYS A 83 3.86 11.51 6.29
CA LYS A 83 4.64 11.60 5.05
C LYS A 83 4.09 10.69 3.95
N PHE A 84 3.55 9.53 4.32
CA PHE A 84 2.85 8.66 3.37
C PHE A 84 1.54 9.30 2.92
N VAL A 85 0.75 9.86 3.84
CA VAL A 85 -0.49 10.58 3.50
C VAL A 85 -0.21 11.76 2.57
N GLU A 86 0.79 12.59 2.89
CA GLU A 86 1.22 13.71 2.05
C GLU A 86 1.67 13.24 0.66
N GLY A 87 2.44 12.16 0.60
CA GLY A 87 2.92 11.56 -0.64
C GLY A 87 1.77 11.03 -1.52
N LEU A 88 0.80 10.33 -0.92
CA LEU A 88 -0.37 9.81 -1.63
C LEU A 88 -1.28 10.93 -2.12
N ASN A 89 -1.49 11.98 -1.32
CA ASN A 89 -2.23 13.16 -1.75
C ASN A 89 -1.57 13.82 -2.99
N LYS A 90 -0.24 13.93 -3.01
CA LYS A 90 0.49 14.45 -4.18
C LYS A 90 0.43 13.49 -5.37
N PHE A 91 0.55 12.18 -5.12
CA PHE A 91 0.52 11.16 -6.16
C PHE A 91 -0.85 11.11 -6.86
N TYR A 92 -1.93 11.11 -6.09
CA TYR A 92 -3.30 11.08 -6.61
C TYR A 92 -3.84 12.44 -7.05
N ALA A 93 -3.07 13.53 -6.91
CA ALA A 93 -3.43 14.81 -7.54
C ALA A 93 -3.33 14.75 -9.07
N ASP A 94 -2.56 13.81 -9.63
CA ASP A 94 -2.58 13.49 -11.06
C ASP A 94 -3.76 12.55 -11.34
N GLU A 95 -4.78 13.05 -12.06
CA GLU A 95 -5.99 12.30 -12.38
C GLU A 95 -5.72 10.98 -13.12
N ARG A 96 -4.59 10.85 -13.82
CA ARG A 96 -4.18 9.61 -14.49
C ARG A 96 -3.86 8.49 -13.50
N ASN A 97 -3.64 8.82 -12.23
CA ASN A 97 -3.37 7.86 -11.16
C ASN A 97 -4.65 7.47 -10.40
N SER A 98 -5.80 8.06 -10.71
CA SER A 98 -7.05 7.85 -9.99
C SER A 98 -7.50 6.38 -9.90
N LYS A 99 -7.14 5.56 -10.89
CA LYS A 99 -7.48 4.12 -10.94
C LYS A 99 -6.41 3.20 -10.33
N ILE A 100 -5.27 3.74 -9.89
CA ILE A 100 -4.21 2.94 -9.28
C ILE A 100 -4.62 2.60 -7.85
N GLU A 101 -4.59 1.32 -7.50
CA GLU A 101 -4.93 0.86 -6.14
C GLU A 101 -4.04 1.54 -5.08
N ILE A 102 -4.60 1.83 -3.91
CA ILE A 102 -3.89 2.58 -2.84
C ILE A 102 -2.61 1.87 -2.40
N GLN A 103 -2.60 0.53 -2.37
CA GLN A 103 -1.40 -0.24 -2.04
C GLN A 103 -0.28 -0.07 -3.08
N HIS A 104 -0.61 0.02 -4.37
CA HIS A 104 0.37 0.30 -5.44
C HIS A 104 0.84 1.76 -5.35
N GLY A 105 -0.07 2.70 -5.06
CA GLY A 105 0.28 4.10 -4.78
C GLY A 105 1.23 4.24 -3.59
N LEU A 106 1.01 3.49 -2.51
CA LEU A 106 1.89 3.45 -1.34
C LEU A 106 3.28 2.96 -1.71
N TRP A 107 3.38 1.92 -2.53
CA TRP A 107 4.67 1.43 -3.01
C TRP A 107 5.44 2.49 -3.82
N VAL A 108 4.75 3.26 -4.67
CA VAL A 108 5.35 4.39 -5.39
C VAL A 108 5.85 5.46 -4.41
N VAL A 109 5.02 5.86 -3.45
CA VAL A 109 5.35 6.87 -2.44
C VAL A 109 6.54 6.44 -1.58
N MET A 110 6.62 5.18 -1.16
CA MET A 110 7.77 4.63 -0.44
C MET A 110 9.07 4.80 -1.22
N ASN A 111 9.04 4.49 -2.53
CA ASN A 111 10.21 4.65 -3.38
C ASN A 111 10.61 6.13 -3.54
N ILE A 112 9.64 7.05 -3.68
CA ILE A 112 9.88 8.50 -3.69
C ILE A 112 10.58 8.93 -2.40
N LEU A 113 10.04 8.56 -1.24
CA LEU A 113 10.58 8.94 0.07
C LEU A 113 11.96 8.32 0.34
N SER A 114 12.29 7.19 -0.30
CA SER A 114 13.63 6.58 -0.26
C SER A 114 14.65 7.21 -1.23
N GLY A 115 14.24 8.21 -2.02
CA GLY A 115 15.14 8.92 -2.94
C GLY A 115 15.30 8.26 -4.32
N ALA A 116 14.34 7.47 -4.78
CA ALA A 116 14.38 6.90 -6.13
C ALA A 116 14.37 8.00 -7.22
N SER A 117 15.06 7.76 -8.33
CA SER A 117 15.17 8.71 -9.45
C SER A 117 13.90 8.76 -10.32
N GLY A 118 13.69 9.90 -11.01
CA GLY A 118 12.49 10.17 -11.80
C GLY A 118 12.20 9.17 -12.92
N GLU A 119 13.21 8.70 -13.65
CA GLU A 119 13.02 7.72 -14.73
C GLU A 119 12.51 6.38 -14.21
N ARG A 120 13.12 5.86 -13.13
CA ARG A 120 12.71 4.61 -12.49
C ARG A 120 11.29 4.72 -11.91
N LEU A 121 10.98 5.86 -11.29
CA LEU A 121 9.66 6.12 -10.74
C LEU A 121 8.61 6.18 -11.85
N GLN A 122 8.92 6.83 -12.99
CA GLN A 122 7.99 6.96 -14.11
C GLN A 122 7.66 5.58 -14.70
N LEU A 123 8.66 4.73 -14.93
CA LEU A 123 8.46 3.36 -15.40
C LEU A 123 7.54 2.55 -14.47
N MET A 124 7.72 2.69 -13.16
CA MET A 124 6.88 2.02 -12.16
C MET A 124 5.44 2.53 -12.20
N VAL A 125 5.24 3.85 -12.29
CA VAL A 125 3.90 4.44 -12.37
C VAL A 125 3.18 3.99 -13.64
N ASP A 126 3.86 3.99 -14.78
CA ASP A 126 3.26 3.58 -16.06
C ASP A 126 2.92 2.08 -16.07
N ALA A 127 3.74 1.24 -15.42
CA ALA A 127 3.40 -0.17 -15.23
C ALA A 127 2.11 -0.37 -14.42
N TRP A 128 1.91 0.40 -13.33
CA TRP A 128 0.67 0.33 -12.55
C TRP A 128 -0.54 0.85 -13.32
N ARG A 129 -0.38 1.94 -14.09
CA ARG A 129 -1.45 2.46 -14.96
C ARG A 129 -1.92 1.41 -15.97
N GLN A 130 -1.01 0.62 -16.52
CA GLN A 130 -1.35 -0.45 -17.46
C GLN A 130 -2.03 -1.63 -16.76
N LYS A 131 -1.46 -2.12 -15.66
CA LYS A 131 -1.99 -3.27 -14.92
C LYS A 131 -3.41 -3.01 -14.39
N ASP A 132 -3.59 -1.89 -13.70
CA ASP A 132 -4.87 -1.57 -13.03
C ASP A 132 -5.90 -1.03 -14.04
N GLY A 133 -5.43 -0.53 -15.20
CA GLY A 133 -6.27 -0.23 -16.36
C GLY A 133 -6.91 -1.47 -16.99
N GLN A 134 -6.16 -2.58 -17.10
CA GLN A 134 -6.62 -3.83 -17.72
C GLN A 134 -7.56 -4.65 -16.82
N HIS A 135 -7.32 -4.67 -15.50
CA HIS A 135 -8.15 -5.43 -14.55
C HIS A 135 -9.63 -4.96 -14.52
N ASN A 136 -9.87 -3.68 -14.82
CA ASN A 136 -11.21 -3.09 -14.91
C ASN A 136 -11.95 -3.40 -16.22
N GLU A 137 -11.24 -3.82 -17.27
CA GLU A 137 -11.85 -4.25 -18.53
C GLU A 137 -12.25 -5.73 -18.50
N SER A 138 -11.44 -6.60 -17.89
CA SER A 138 -11.76 -8.05 -17.79
C SER A 138 -12.87 -8.37 -16.79
N SER A 139 -13.16 -7.49 -15.85
CA SER A 139 -14.23 -7.68 -14.85
C SER A 139 -15.62 -7.25 -15.37
N ARG A 140 -15.72 -6.85 -16.65
CA ARG A 140 -16.96 -6.39 -17.32
C ARG A 140 -17.46 -7.36 -18.40
N GLU A 141 -16.82 -8.52 -18.57
CA GLU A 141 -17.26 -9.64 -19.43
C GLU A 141 -17.87 -10.76 -18.58
#